data_AF-A0AAN9SQT2-F1
#
_entry.id   AF-A0AAN9SQT2-F1
#
_cell.length_a   1.000
_cell.length_b   1.000
_cell.length_c   1.000
_cell.angle_alpha   90.00
_cell.angle_beta   90.00
_cell.angle_gamma   90.00
#
_symmetry.space_group_name_H-M   'P 1'
#
loop_
_entity.id
_entity.type
_entity.pdbx_description
1 polymer ?
#
loop_
_entity_poly.entity_id
_entity_poly.type
_entity_poly.pdbx_seq_one_letter_code
_entity_poly.pdbx_strand_id
1 'polypeptide(L)'
;MFIFATFRITATAVVLEFNHAARIVKKIKLVGYPCKIFKKTALIKDMFTSDLEVARFEGAAIRTVSGIRGQVKKAAKEEIGNQPKRKGGQTKEGIARCTFEDKILMSDIVFLRAWTQVEVPQFYNPLTTALQPRDETWKGMRTVAELRRERDLPLPVNKDSLYKKIERKPRKFNPLVIPKSLQASLPFASKPKDMPKRKKPLLEERRAKGVVMEPRERKVHALVQHLQLINSEKMKKRKLKEENKRKAVEAERVKEEQLLKKRRREEKREKYRAQDKQNKKIRRAEG
;
A
#
# COMPACT_ATOMS: atom_id res chain seq x y z
N MET A 1 -33.04 34.04 10.91
CA MET A 1 -31.97 34.16 9.89
C MET A 1 -30.76 34.77 10.58
N PHE A 2 -29.88 33.93 11.15
CA PHE A 2 -28.75 34.41 11.93
C PHE A 2 -27.71 35.04 11.00
N ILE A 3 -27.53 36.36 11.10
CA ILE A 3 -26.41 37.07 10.49
C ILE A 3 -25.19 36.79 11.36
N PHE A 4 -24.48 35.69 11.07
CA PHE A 4 -23.15 35.50 11.62
C PHE A 4 -22.23 36.55 10.97
N ALA A 5 -21.66 37.45 11.78
CA ALA A 5 -20.63 38.38 11.35
C ALA A 5 -19.49 37.58 10.69
N THR A 6 -19.37 37.69 9.37
CA THR A 6 -18.48 36.85 8.58
C THR A 6 -17.09 37.47 8.55
N PHE A 7 -16.08 36.72 9.00
CA PHE A 7 -14.68 37.15 8.93
C PHE A 7 -14.27 37.33 7.46
N ARG A 8 -13.91 38.56 7.08
CA ARG A 8 -13.69 38.95 5.67
C ARG A 8 -12.27 38.69 5.17
N ILE A 9 -11.30 38.53 6.07
CA ILE A 9 -9.90 38.29 5.71
C ILE A 9 -9.71 36.79 5.48
N THR A 10 -9.25 36.38 4.29
CA THR A 10 -9.13 34.97 3.91
C THR A 10 -7.72 34.40 4.09
N ALA A 11 -6.68 35.19 3.86
CA ALA A 11 -5.29 34.76 3.93
C ALA A 11 -4.35 35.91 4.34
N THR A 12 -3.27 35.57 5.03
CA THR A 12 -2.10 36.42 5.29
C THR A 12 -0.86 35.72 4.74
N ALA A 13 0.10 36.48 4.21
CA ALA A 13 1.31 35.92 3.58
C ALA A 13 2.48 36.90 3.64
N VAL A 14 3.69 36.37 3.42
CA VAL A 14 4.92 37.13 3.20
C VAL A 14 5.52 36.75 1.86
N VAL A 15 6.15 37.69 1.17
CA VAL A 15 6.80 37.46 -0.13
C VAL A 15 8.17 36.82 0.11
N LEU A 16 8.42 35.65 -0.48
CA LEU A 16 9.69 34.93 -0.35
C LEU A 16 10.67 35.24 -1.49
N GLU A 17 10.18 35.26 -2.73
CA GLU A 17 11.02 35.36 -3.93
C GLU A 17 10.22 36.02 -5.08
N PHE A 18 10.91 36.76 -5.94
CA PHE A 18 10.33 37.46 -7.09
C PHE A 18 10.99 37.02 -8.39
N ASN A 19 10.36 36.07 -9.10
CA ASN A 19 10.84 35.52 -10.37
C ASN A 19 9.77 35.64 -11.45
N HIS A 20 10.18 35.90 -12.70
CA HIS A 20 9.28 36.00 -13.85
C HIS A 20 8.66 34.63 -14.24
N ALA A 21 9.35 33.52 -14.00
CA ALA A 21 8.87 32.18 -14.35
C ALA A 21 9.00 31.22 -13.16
N ALA A 22 7.86 30.72 -12.67
CA ALA A 22 7.82 29.70 -11.63
C ALA A 22 7.78 28.29 -12.25
N ARG A 23 8.73 27.43 -11.89
CA ARG A 23 8.74 26.02 -12.31
C ARG A 23 7.80 25.20 -11.43
N ILE A 24 6.50 25.28 -11.72
CA ILE A 24 5.47 24.52 -11.00
C ILE A 24 5.21 23.21 -11.74
N VAL A 25 5.32 22.09 -11.01
CA VAL A 25 5.03 20.76 -11.53
C VAL A 25 3.87 20.12 -10.78
N LYS A 26 3.00 19.45 -11.51
CA LYS A 26 1.91 18.64 -10.97
C LYS A 26 2.18 17.17 -11.22
N LYS A 27 2.00 16.38 -10.18
CA LYS A 27 2.13 14.92 -10.27
C LYS A 27 0.99 14.34 -11.10
N ILE A 28 1.34 13.50 -12.07
CA ILE A 28 0.41 12.66 -12.82
C ILE A 28 0.78 11.19 -12.60
N LYS A 29 -0.23 10.33 -12.56
CA LYS A 29 -0.05 8.87 -12.51
C LYS A 29 -0.64 8.26 -13.76
N LEU A 30 0.18 7.60 -14.56
CA LEU A 30 -0.32 6.73 -15.62
C LEU A 30 -0.65 5.39 -14.97
N VAL A 31 -1.88 4.93 -15.12
CA VAL A 31 -2.40 3.73 -14.44
C VAL A 31 -2.62 2.64 -15.47
N GLY A 32 -2.25 1.41 -15.14
CA GLY A 32 -2.53 0.25 -15.97
C GLY A 32 -2.75 -1.01 -15.15
N TYR A 33 -3.19 -2.05 -15.85
CA TYR A 33 -3.64 -3.30 -15.25
C TYR A 33 -2.89 -4.49 -15.84
N PRO A 34 -2.58 -5.53 -15.04
CA PRO A 34 -1.95 -6.74 -15.56
C PRO A 34 -2.91 -7.49 -16.48
N CYS A 35 -2.42 -7.87 -17.66
CA CYS A 35 -3.10 -8.75 -18.60
C CYS A 35 -2.63 -10.22 -18.42
N LYS A 36 -1.31 -10.43 -18.34
CA LYS A 36 -0.69 -11.75 -18.16
C LYS A 36 0.47 -11.64 -17.19
N ILE A 37 0.52 -12.55 -16.22
CA ILE A 37 1.52 -12.53 -15.15
C ILE A 37 2.36 -13.79 -15.22
N PHE A 38 3.68 -13.61 -15.24
CA PHE A 38 4.68 -14.67 -15.13
C PHE A 38 5.29 -14.68 -13.73
N LYS A 39 6.53 -15.13 -13.55
CA LYS A 39 7.20 -15.10 -12.23
C LYS A 39 7.54 -13.67 -11.81
N LYS A 40 8.46 -13.02 -12.54
CA LYS A 40 8.93 -11.65 -12.29
C LYS A 40 8.60 -10.68 -13.42
N THR A 41 7.87 -11.12 -14.42
CA THR A 41 7.43 -10.30 -15.54
C THR A 41 5.92 -10.30 -15.63
N ALA A 42 5.35 -9.21 -16.12
CA ALA A 42 3.95 -9.14 -16.47
C ALA A 42 3.76 -8.26 -17.70
N LEU A 43 2.71 -8.55 -18.46
CA LEU A 43 2.21 -7.68 -19.52
C LEU A 43 1.16 -6.76 -18.92
N ILE A 44 1.34 -5.45 -19.06
CA ILE A 44 0.46 -4.42 -18.52
C ILE A 44 -0.29 -3.76 -19.68
N LYS A 45 -1.62 -3.70 -19.56
CA LYS A 45 -2.52 -3.04 -20.50
C LYS A 45 -3.08 -1.74 -19.93
N ASP A 46 -3.68 -0.94 -20.81
CA ASP A 46 -4.41 0.30 -20.49
C ASP A 46 -3.56 1.38 -19.79
N MET A 47 -2.22 1.23 -19.79
CA MET A 47 -1.28 2.24 -19.27
C MET A 47 -0.84 3.24 -20.33
N PHE A 48 -0.72 2.77 -21.57
CA PHE A 48 -0.30 3.50 -22.75
C PHE A 48 -1.29 3.20 -23.87
N THR A 49 -1.41 4.11 -24.83
CA THR A 49 -2.32 3.97 -25.97
C THR A 49 -1.60 3.39 -27.19
N SER A 50 -0.31 3.66 -27.36
CA SER A 50 0.49 3.21 -28.51
C SER A 50 1.83 2.59 -28.13
N ASP A 51 2.39 1.77 -29.01
CA ASP A 51 3.73 1.16 -28.80
C ASP A 51 4.85 2.22 -28.81
N LEU A 52 4.65 3.34 -29.50
CA LEU A 52 5.57 4.49 -29.50
C LEU A 52 5.64 5.15 -28.12
N GLU A 53 4.51 5.25 -27.40
CA GLU A 53 4.51 5.72 -26.01
C GLU A 53 5.28 4.76 -25.11
N VAL A 54 5.10 3.45 -25.28
CA VAL A 54 5.84 2.45 -24.50
C VAL A 54 7.34 2.58 -24.74
N ALA A 55 7.77 2.80 -25.99
CA ALA A 55 9.18 3.03 -26.33
C ALA A 55 9.73 4.30 -25.66
N ARG A 56 8.94 5.37 -25.60
CA ARG A 56 9.32 6.61 -24.90
C ARG A 56 9.52 6.41 -23.40
N PHE A 57 8.73 5.52 -22.80
CA PHE A 57 8.80 5.18 -21.37
C PHE A 57 9.57 3.88 -21.10
N GLU A 58 10.38 3.41 -22.06
CA GLU A 58 11.24 2.26 -21.85
C GLU A 58 12.27 2.56 -20.74
N GLY A 59 12.46 1.60 -19.84
CA GLY A 59 13.33 1.76 -18.68
C GLY A 59 12.71 2.56 -17.52
N ALA A 60 11.50 3.11 -17.69
CA ALA A 60 10.84 3.88 -16.63
C ALA A 60 10.50 3.03 -15.40
N ALA A 61 10.63 3.63 -14.22
CA ALA A 61 10.29 3.01 -12.96
C ALA A 61 8.76 3.03 -12.72
N ILE A 62 8.21 1.85 -12.43
CA ILE A 62 6.80 1.65 -12.12
C ILE A 62 6.63 1.04 -10.73
N ARG A 63 5.45 1.19 -10.15
CA ARG A 63 5.12 0.62 -8.84
C ARG A 63 3.68 0.13 -8.82
N THR A 64 3.43 -0.96 -8.10
CA THR A 64 2.07 -1.42 -7.83
C THR A 64 1.50 -0.76 -6.58
N VAL A 65 0.17 -0.76 -6.43
CA VAL A 65 -0.49 -0.32 -5.17
C VAL A 65 -0.04 -1.18 -3.98
N SER A 66 0.27 -2.45 -4.21
CA SER A 66 0.86 -3.37 -3.22
C SER A 66 2.31 -3.03 -2.84
N GLY A 67 2.93 -2.06 -3.52
CA GLY A 67 4.24 -1.51 -3.16
C GLY A 67 5.43 -2.14 -3.91
N ILE A 68 5.20 -3.14 -4.76
CA ILE A 68 6.23 -3.86 -5.54
C ILE A 68 6.79 -2.91 -6.60
N ARG A 69 8.13 -2.79 -6.65
CA ARG A 69 8.80 -1.97 -7.66
C ARG A 69 8.97 -2.76 -8.95
N GLY A 70 8.98 -2.05 -10.07
CA GLY A 70 9.22 -2.62 -11.37
C GLY A 70 9.77 -1.62 -12.37
N GLN A 71 10.02 -2.12 -13.58
CA GLN A 71 10.55 -1.36 -14.70
C GLN A 71 9.81 -1.74 -15.99
N VAL A 72 9.49 -0.75 -16.82
CA VAL A 72 9.01 -0.97 -18.19
C VAL A 72 10.18 -1.44 -19.03
N LYS A 73 10.02 -2.55 -19.76
CA LYS A 73 11.10 -3.14 -20.57
C LYS A 73 10.93 -2.94 -22.06
N LYS A 74 9.77 -3.26 -22.63
CA LYS A 74 9.55 -3.12 -24.09
C LYS A 74 8.07 -3.13 -24.38
N ALA A 75 7.67 -2.54 -25.50
CA ALA A 75 6.37 -2.83 -26.11
C ALA A 75 6.26 -4.33 -26.38
N ALA A 76 5.11 -4.90 -26.03
CA ALA A 76 4.78 -6.29 -26.30
C ALA A 76 3.50 -6.32 -27.10
N LYS A 77 3.49 -7.12 -28.17
CA LYS A 77 2.25 -7.44 -28.87
C LYS A 77 1.48 -8.44 -28.01
N GLU A 78 0.16 -8.34 -28.01
CA GLU A 78 -0.68 -9.30 -27.31
C GLU A 78 -0.58 -10.67 -28.00
N GLU A 79 0.44 -11.46 -27.65
CA GLU A 79 0.41 -12.90 -27.89
C GLU A 79 -0.53 -13.51 -26.85
N ILE A 80 -1.81 -13.49 -27.23
CA ILE A 80 -2.92 -14.09 -26.50
C ILE A 80 -2.51 -15.51 -26.09
N GLY A 81 -2.26 -15.69 -24.79
CA GLY A 81 -2.24 -17.02 -24.19
C GLY A 81 -3.69 -17.51 -24.04
N ASN A 82 -4.00 -18.63 -24.67
CA ASN A 82 -5.20 -19.47 -24.49
C ASN A 82 -6.57 -18.90 -24.91
N GLN A 83 -6.64 -17.85 -25.74
CA GLN A 83 -7.82 -17.66 -26.59
C GLN A 83 -7.40 -17.86 -28.05
N PRO A 84 -8.12 -18.69 -28.83
CA PRO A 84 -7.78 -18.92 -30.23
C PRO A 84 -7.80 -17.57 -30.96
N LYS A 85 -6.81 -17.36 -31.84
CA LYS A 85 -6.80 -16.26 -32.81
C LYS A 85 -8.17 -16.23 -33.48
N ARG A 86 -9.07 -15.33 -33.08
CA ARG A 86 -10.16 -14.91 -33.96
C ARG A 86 -9.42 -14.25 -35.12
N LYS A 87 -9.27 -14.98 -36.22
CA LYS A 87 -8.65 -14.50 -37.47
C LYS A 87 -9.37 -13.20 -37.85
N GLY A 88 -8.79 -12.04 -37.52
CA GLY A 88 -9.40 -10.72 -37.68
C GLY A 88 -9.46 -9.81 -36.45
N GLY A 89 -8.99 -10.23 -35.27
CA GLY A 89 -8.91 -9.34 -34.10
C GLY A 89 -7.77 -8.32 -34.22
N GLN A 90 -8.07 -7.02 -34.09
CA GLN A 90 -7.08 -5.95 -34.02
C GLN A 90 -6.06 -6.25 -32.90
N THR A 91 -4.76 -6.16 -33.21
CA THR A 91 -3.71 -6.21 -32.20
C THR A 91 -3.86 -5.02 -31.28
N LYS A 92 -4.07 -5.27 -29.98
CA LYS A 92 -4.06 -4.18 -29.00
C LYS A 92 -2.64 -3.64 -28.88
N GLU A 93 -2.48 -2.40 -29.30
CA GLU A 93 -1.25 -1.60 -29.15
C GLU A 93 -1.18 -1.00 -27.73
N GLY A 94 0.01 -0.61 -27.30
CA GLY A 94 0.22 0.03 -26.00
C GLY A 94 0.39 -0.93 -24.81
N ILE A 95 0.56 -2.24 -25.07
CA ILE A 95 0.85 -3.22 -24.03
C ILE A 95 2.34 -3.19 -23.70
N ALA A 96 2.65 -2.94 -22.42
CA ALA A 96 4.02 -2.88 -21.93
C ALA A 96 4.42 -4.19 -21.26
N ARG A 97 5.55 -4.78 -21.67
CA ARG A 97 6.22 -5.82 -20.90
C ARG A 97 6.99 -5.15 -19.76
N CYS A 98 6.65 -5.55 -18.54
CA CYS A 98 7.20 -4.99 -17.32
C CYS A 98 7.87 -6.08 -16.48
N THR A 99 9.00 -5.75 -15.85
CA THR A 99 9.68 -6.59 -14.85
C THR A 99 9.40 -6.06 -13.45
N PHE A 100 9.19 -6.94 -12.48
CA PHE A 100 8.90 -6.62 -11.09
C PHE A 100 9.82 -7.40 -10.15
N GLU A 101 9.98 -6.91 -8.91
CA GLU A 101 10.78 -7.59 -7.88
C GLU A 101 10.22 -8.96 -7.50
N ASP A 102 8.89 -9.02 -7.36
CA ASP A 102 8.13 -10.22 -7.02
C ASP A 102 6.88 -10.35 -7.90
N LYS A 103 6.24 -11.51 -7.84
CA LYS A 103 5.04 -11.83 -8.60
C LYS A 103 3.87 -10.97 -8.14
N ILE A 104 3.38 -10.12 -9.04
CA ILE A 104 2.17 -9.31 -8.83
C ILE A 104 0.89 -10.16 -8.93
N LEU A 105 -0.23 -9.63 -8.46
CA LEU A 105 -1.55 -10.25 -8.58
C LEU A 105 -2.36 -9.65 -9.74
N MET A 106 -3.32 -10.40 -10.27
CA MET A 106 -4.19 -9.90 -11.35
C MET A 106 -5.11 -8.75 -10.90
N SER A 107 -5.35 -8.65 -9.59
CA SER A 107 -6.10 -7.56 -8.97
C SER A 107 -5.26 -6.31 -8.70
N ASP A 108 -3.94 -6.35 -8.90
CA ASP A 108 -3.08 -5.21 -8.64
C ASP A 108 -3.28 -4.12 -9.71
N ILE A 109 -3.13 -2.87 -9.26
CA ILE A 109 -3.08 -1.71 -10.12
C ILE A 109 -1.62 -1.27 -10.19
N VAL A 110 -1.11 -1.15 -11.40
CA VAL A 110 0.25 -0.68 -11.68
C VAL A 110 0.19 0.80 -12.05
N PHE A 111 1.10 1.61 -11.55
CA PHE A 111 1.18 3.00 -11.96
C PHE A 111 2.62 3.48 -12.17
N LEU A 112 2.78 4.37 -13.14
CA LEU A 112 3.98 5.16 -13.38
C LEU A 112 3.76 6.55 -12.78
N ARG A 113 4.73 7.05 -12.00
CA ARG A 113 4.68 8.41 -11.47
C ARG A 113 5.45 9.34 -12.40
N ALA A 114 4.75 10.30 -12.98
CA ALA A 114 5.33 11.35 -13.79
C ALA A 114 4.96 12.73 -13.23
N TRP A 115 5.63 13.76 -13.75
CA TRP A 115 5.41 15.15 -13.38
C TRP A 115 5.22 15.94 -14.67
N THR A 116 4.14 16.71 -14.73
CA THR A 116 3.89 17.64 -15.83
C THR A 116 4.05 19.06 -15.34
N GLN A 117 4.62 19.93 -16.16
CA GLN A 117 4.64 21.36 -15.87
C GLN A 117 3.21 21.91 -15.93
N VAL A 118 2.87 22.80 -15.01
CA VAL A 118 1.60 23.53 -14.99
C VAL A 118 1.91 25.01 -15.07
N GLU A 119 1.33 25.67 -16.05
CA GLU A 119 1.49 27.11 -16.25
C GLU A 119 0.54 27.88 -15.33
N VAL A 120 1.02 29.02 -14.83
CA VAL A 120 0.21 29.93 -14.01
C VAL A 120 -0.55 30.85 -14.96
N PRO A 121 -1.89 30.93 -14.87
CA PRO A 121 -2.66 31.85 -15.70
C PRO A 121 -2.25 33.29 -15.38
N GLN A 122 -1.88 34.03 -16.42
CA GLN A 122 -1.52 35.45 -16.32
C GLN A 122 -2.81 36.28 -16.28
N PHE A 123 -3.35 36.49 -15.09
CA PHE A 123 -4.52 37.34 -14.86
C PHE A 123 -4.20 38.38 -13.79
N TYR A 124 -4.33 39.66 -14.16
CA TYR A 124 -4.13 40.79 -13.27
C TYR A 124 -5.31 41.76 -13.42
N ASN A 125 -5.99 42.05 -12.32
CA ASN A 125 -7.09 43.02 -12.27
C ASN A 125 -6.88 43.94 -11.05
N PRO A 126 -6.42 45.19 -11.25
CA PRO A 126 -6.21 46.13 -10.17
C PRO A 126 -7.54 46.57 -9.54
N LEU A 127 -7.54 46.85 -8.24
CA LEU A 127 -8.72 47.33 -7.54
C LEU A 127 -8.92 48.83 -7.83
N THR A 128 -9.99 49.17 -8.54
CA THR A 128 -10.30 50.56 -8.96
C THR A 128 -11.53 51.15 -8.24
N THR A 129 -11.71 50.82 -6.96
CA THR A 129 -12.87 51.25 -6.15
C THR A 129 -13.05 52.77 -6.09
N ALA A 130 -11.95 53.54 -6.09
CA ALA A 130 -12.00 55.00 -6.05
C ALA A 130 -12.56 55.65 -7.34
N LEU A 131 -12.53 54.94 -8.47
CA LEU A 131 -13.08 55.41 -9.74
C LEU A 131 -14.57 55.09 -9.89
N GLN A 132 -15.13 54.27 -9.00
CA GLN A 132 -16.52 53.87 -9.05
C GLN A 132 -17.40 54.82 -8.22
N PRO A 133 -18.69 55.00 -8.60
CA PRO A 133 -19.66 55.69 -7.76
C PRO A 133 -19.72 55.07 -6.36
N ARG A 134 -19.87 55.90 -5.32
CA ARG A 134 -19.86 55.43 -3.91
C ARG A 134 -21.00 54.46 -3.58
N ASP A 135 -22.05 54.46 -4.40
CA ASP A 135 -23.23 53.62 -4.22
C ASP A 135 -23.03 52.19 -4.75
N GLU A 136 -21.99 51.96 -5.57
CA GLU A 136 -21.72 50.64 -6.15
C GLU A 136 -20.54 49.94 -5.48
N THR A 137 -20.72 48.64 -5.18
CA THR A 137 -19.65 47.79 -4.66
C THR A 137 -18.84 47.20 -5.81
N TRP A 138 -17.51 47.23 -5.68
CA TRP A 138 -16.64 46.65 -6.70
C TRP A 138 -16.88 45.13 -6.82
N LYS A 139 -17.10 44.66 -8.05
CA LYS A 139 -17.34 43.25 -8.38
C LYS A 139 -16.14 42.68 -9.12
N GLY A 140 -15.44 41.76 -8.47
CA GLY A 140 -14.32 41.03 -9.05
C GLY A 140 -14.75 39.78 -9.83
N MET A 141 -13.75 38.94 -10.13
CA MET A 141 -13.99 37.60 -10.67
C MET A 141 -14.77 36.78 -9.64
N ARG A 142 -15.91 36.23 -10.07
CA ARG A 142 -16.75 35.35 -9.24
C ARG A 142 -16.02 34.07 -8.89
N THR A 143 -16.31 33.53 -7.72
CA THR A 143 -15.72 32.24 -7.31
C THR A 143 -16.33 31.09 -8.11
N VAL A 144 -15.61 29.96 -8.20
CA VAL A 144 -16.13 28.75 -8.86
C VAL A 144 -17.44 28.28 -8.21
N ALA A 145 -17.62 28.50 -6.91
CA ALA A 145 -18.84 28.14 -6.19
C ALA A 145 -20.04 29.03 -6.57
N GLU A 146 -19.84 30.35 -6.66
CA GLU A 146 -20.86 31.30 -7.11
C GLU A 146 -21.31 30.99 -8.54
N LEU A 147 -20.35 30.86 -9.46
CA LEU A 147 -20.63 30.55 -10.86
C LEU A 147 -21.41 29.24 -11.04
N ARG A 148 -21.14 28.24 -10.19
CA ARG A 148 -21.87 26.97 -10.21
C ARG A 148 -23.28 27.10 -9.65
N ARG A 149 -23.48 27.88 -8.57
CA ARG A 149 -24.79 28.14 -7.99
C ARG A 149 -25.68 28.94 -8.94
N GLU A 150 -25.14 29.95 -9.61
CA GLU A 150 -25.88 30.78 -10.57
C GLU A 150 -26.30 30.00 -11.83
N ARG A 151 -25.50 29.02 -12.24
CA ARG A 151 -25.75 28.18 -13.43
C ARG A 151 -26.37 26.82 -13.10
N ASP A 152 -26.74 26.59 -11.83
CA ASP A 152 -27.26 25.32 -11.33
C ASP A 152 -26.41 24.08 -11.72
N LEU A 153 -25.07 24.25 -11.74
CA LEU A 153 -24.14 23.20 -12.13
C LEU A 153 -23.67 22.37 -10.92
N PRO A 154 -23.91 21.05 -10.89
CA PRO A 154 -23.47 20.20 -9.78
C PRO A 154 -21.95 20.06 -9.74
N LEU A 155 -21.41 19.84 -8.53
CA LEU A 155 -19.99 19.58 -8.33
C LEU A 155 -19.61 18.22 -8.97
N PRO A 156 -18.58 18.15 -9.84
CA PRO A 156 -18.15 16.91 -10.44
C PRO A 156 -17.47 16.05 -9.37
N VAL A 157 -18.12 14.93 -9.00
CA VAL A 157 -17.59 13.98 -8.02
C VAL A 157 -17.36 12.64 -8.70
N ASN A 158 -16.12 12.17 -8.71
CA ASN A 158 -15.81 10.83 -9.18
C ASN A 158 -16.12 9.80 -8.08
N LYS A 159 -17.06 8.87 -8.35
CA LYS A 159 -17.52 7.85 -7.41
C LYS A 159 -16.41 6.90 -6.94
N ASP A 160 -15.39 6.68 -7.77
CA ASP A 160 -14.26 5.81 -7.46
C ASP A 160 -13.20 6.48 -6.58
N SER A 161 -13.19 7.82 -6.53
CA SER A 161 -12.30 8.60 -5.65
C SER A 161 -12.84 8.72 -4.22
N LEU A 162 -14.11 8.40 -3.99
CA LEU A 162 -14.71 8.44 -2.67
C LEU A 162 -14.21 7.28 -1.82
N TYR A 163 -13.65 7.59 -0.65
CA TYR A 163 -13.21 6.58 0.31
C TYR A 163 -14.39 5.75 0.80
N LYS A 164 -14.20 4.43 0.83
CA LYS A 164 -15.19 3.45 1.31
C LYS A 164 -14.56 2.60 2.40
N LYS A 165 -15.38 2.12 3.34
CA LYS A 165 -14.95 1.15 4.34
C LYS A 165 -14.61 -0.18 3.63
N ILE A 166 -13.40 -0.70 3.83
CA ILE A 166 -12.93 -1.95 3.21
C ILE A 166 -12.89 -3.06 4.26
N GLU A 167 -13.70 -4.09 4.11
CA GLU A 167 -13.68 -5.27 4.97
C GLU A 167 -12.75 -6.35 4.38
N ARG A 168 -11.67 -6.67 5.09
CA ARG A 168 -10.65 -7.62 4.63
C ARG A 168 -10.90 -9.01 5.20
N LYS A 169 -11.11 -9.99 4.33
CA LYS A 169 -11.18 -11.40 4.72
C LYS A 169 -9.79 -11.90 5.15
N PRO A 170 -9.68 -12.76 6.19
CA PRO A 170 -8.41 -13.33 6.61
C PRO A 170 -7.83 -14.19 5.48
N ARG A 171 -6.58 -13.91 5.07
CA ARG A 171 -5.90 -14.64 4.00
C ARG A 171 -5.34 -15.96 4.54
N LYS A 172 -5.84 -17.08 4.04
CA LYS A 172 -5.28 -18.43 4.30
C LYS A 172 -4.41 -18.84 3.10
N PHE A 173 -3.15 -19.15 3.36
CA PHE A 173 -2.23 -19.62 2.32
C PHE A 173 -2.37 -21.12 2.09
N ASN A 174 -2.03 -21.57 0.88
CA ASN A 174 -1.98 -22.99 0.57
C ASN A 174 -0.83 -23.65 1.35
N PRO A 175 -0.98 -24.93 1.74
CA PRO A 175 0.11 -25.67 2.37
C PRO A 175 1.29 -25.83 1.40
N LEU A 176 2.49 -26.05 1.97
CA LEU A 176 3.70 -26.30 1.19
C LEU A 176 3.57 -27.62 0.42
N VAL A 177 3.81 -27.58 -0.89
CA VAL A 177 3.82 -28.77 -1.75
C VAL A 177 5.25 -29.02 -2.21
N ILE A 178 5.82 -30.15 -1.81
CA ILE A 178 7.18 -30.55 -2.19
C ILE A 178 7.12 -31.31 -3.52
N PRO A 179 7.98 -30.99 -4.52
CA PRO A 179 8.06 -31.77 -5.74
C PRO A 179 8.40 -33.23 -5.47
N LYS A 180 7.75 -34.16 -6.17
CA LYS A 180 7.93 -35.62 -5.97
C LYS A 180 9.38 -36.07 -6.18
N SER A 181 10.08 -35.46 -7.15
CA SER A 181 11.50 -35.72 -7.41
C SER A 181 12.36 -35.38 -6.19
N LEU A 182 12.14 -34.21 -5.58
CA LEU A 182 12.85 -33.79 -4.38
C LEU A 182 12.49 -34.70 -3.20
N GLN A 183 11.21 -35.03 -3.02
CA GLN A 183 10.77 -35.90 -1.93
C GLN A 183 11.42 -37.30 -1.99
N ALA A 184 11.70 -37.81 -3.18
CA ALA A 184 12.37 -39.09 -3.38
C ALA A 184 13.87 -39.02 -3.01
N SER A 185 14.54 -37.91 -3.29
CA SER A 185 15.97 -37.72 -3.01
C SER A 185 16.27 -37.31 -1.56
N LEU A 186 15.26 -36.99 -0.76
CA LEU A 186 15.46 -36.59 0.64
C LEU A 186 15.99 -37.75 1.50
N PRO A 187 16.96 -37.49 2.39
CA PRO A 187 17.40 -38.48 3.35
C PRO A 187 16.27 -38.88 4.30
N PHE A 188 16.27 -40.14 4.74
CA PHE A 188 15.19 -40.77 5.50
C PHE A 188 14.67 -39.94 6.68
N ALA A 189 15.58 -39.34 7.46
CA ALA A 189 15.22 -38.50 8.62
C ALA A 189 14.37 -37.27 8.25
N SER A 190 14.61 -36.68 7.08
CA SER A 190 13.95 -35.45 6.62
C SER A 190 12.71 -35.72 5.74
N LYS A 191 12.47 -36.98 5.36
CA LYS A 191 11.40 -37.35 4.44
C LYS A 191 10.02 -37.16 5.10
N PRO A 192 9.10 -36.40 4.48
CA PRO A 192 7.74 -36.26 4.99
C PRO A 192 7.03 -37.61 5.11
N LYS A 193 6.41 -37.87 6.26
CA LYS A 193 5.64 -39.09 6.55
C LYS A 193 4.16 -38.92 6.21
N ASP A 194 3.89 -38.41 5.01
CA ASP A 194 2.52 -38.17 4.56
C ASP A 194 1.85 -39.50 4.19
N MET A 195 0.91 -39.95 5.02
CA MET A 195 0.11 -41.15 4.73
C MET A 195 -1.05 -40.78 3.79
N PRO A 196 -1.14 -41.37 2.60
CA PRO A 196 -2.28 -41.13 1.72
C PRO A 196 -3.57 -41.63 2.38
N LYS A 197 -4.66 -40.88 2.20
CA LYS A 197 -5.96 -41.29 2.71
C LYS A 197 -6.39 -42.61 2.05
N ARG A 198 -6.71 -43.62 2.85
CA ARG A 198 -7.15 -44.93 2.36
C ARG A 198 -8.47 -44.80 1.60
N LYS A 199 -8.58 -45.49 0.44
CA LYS A 199 -9.80 -45.51 -0.38
C LYS A 199 -10.89 -46.42 0.20
N LYS A 200 -10.49 -47.53 0.81
CA LYS A 200 -11.41 -48.49 1.47
C LYS A 200 -11.29 -48.30 2.98
N PRO A 201 -12.43 -48.11 3.70
CA PRO A 201 -12.41 -48.02 5.15
C PRO A 201 -12.01 -49.37 5.76
N LEU A 202 -11.33 -49.32 6.90
CA LEU A 202 -11.01 -50.51 7.69
C LEU A 202 -12.28 -51.21 8.18
N LEU A 203 -12.17 -52.50 8.51
CA LEU A 203 -13.27 -53.25 9.10
C LEU A 203 -13.77 -52.58 10.40
N GLU A 204 -12.85 -52.09 11.22
CA GLU A 204 -13.15 -51.35 12.46
C GLU A 204 -13.92 -50.06 12.18
N GLU A 205 -13.51 -49.27 11.19
CA GLU A 205 -14.23 -48.06 10.79
C GLU A 205 -15.64 -48.37 10.26
N ARG A 206 -15.80 -49.51 9.57
CA ARG A 206 -17.12 -49.99 9.12
C ARG A 206 -17.99 -50.41 10.30
N ARG A 207 -17.42 -51.15 11.26
CA ARG A 207 -18.11 -51.56 12.49
C ARG A 207 -18.52 -50.35 13.34
N ALA A 208 -17.63 -49.39 13.54
CA ALA A 208 -17.91 -48.15 14.28
C ALA A 208 -18.97 -47.28 13.59
N LYS A 209 -18.99 -47.21 12.25
CA LYS A 209 -20.07 -46.54 11.50
C LYS A 209 -21.41 -47.27 11.57
N GLY A 210 -21.38 -48.60 11.74
CA GLY A 210 -22.58 -49.41 11.97
C GLY A 210 -23.19 -49.17 13.35
N VAL A 211 -22.39 -48.71 14.32
CA VAL A 211 -22.88 -48.31 15.66
C VAL A 211 -23.41 -46.88 15.58
N VAL A 212 -24.73 -46.78 15.47
CA VAL A 212 -25.45 -45.52 15.33
C VAL A 212 -25.72 -44.93 16.72
N MET A 213 -25.04 -43.82 17.06
CA MET A 213 -25.28 -43.11 18.33
C MET A 213 -26.76 -42.75 18.51
N GLU A 214 -27.26 -42.86 19.74
CA GLU A 214 -28.62 -42.47 20.07
C GLU A 214 -28.84 -40.95 19.90
N PRO A 215 -30.08 -40.48 19.66
CA PRO A 215 -30.35 -39.05 19.49
C PRO A 215 -29.89 -38.17 20.66
N ARG A 216 -29.95 -38.67 21.90
CA ARG A 216 -29.47 -37.94 23.09
C ARG A 216 -27.94 -37.86 23.11
N GLU A 217 -27.26 -38.97 22.87
CA GLU A 217 -25.80 -39.03 22.81
C GLU A 217 -25.23 -38.13 21.72
N ARG A 218 -25.87 -38.08 20.54
CA ARG A 218 -25.48 -37.15 19.47
C ARG A 218 -25.55 -35.70 19.90
N LYS A 219 -26.60 -35.32 20.63
CA LYS A 219 -26.76 -33.94 21.17
C LYS A 219 -25.66 -33.64 22.19
N VAL A 220 -25.36 -34.57 23.09
CA VAL A 220 -24.28 -34.43 24.08
C VAL A 220 -22.92 -34.32 23.39
N HIS A 221 -22.64 -35.19 22.42
CA HIS A 221 -21.40 -35.17 21.66
C HIS A 221 -21.22 -33.86 20.87
N ALA A 222 -22.26 -33.38 20.20
CA ALA A 222 -22.24 -32.07 19.52
C ALA A 222 -21.99 -30.92 20.51
N LEU A 223 -22.62 -30.95 21.69
CA LEU A 223 -22.39 -29.96 22.73
C LEU A 223 -20.94 -29.96 23.21
N VAL A 224 -20.36 -31.14 23.45
CA VAL A 224 -18.95 -31.28 23.85
C VAL A 224 -18.02 -30.75 22.76
N GLN A 225 -18.29 -31.04 21.48
CA GLN A 225 -17.52 -30.49 20.36
C GLN A 225 -17.59 -28.95 20.30
N HIS A 226 -18.77 -28.37 20.50
CA HIS A 226 -18.94 -26.92 20.54
C HIS A 226 -18.18 -26.29 21.72
N LEU A 227 -18.25 -26.89 22.92
CA LEU A 227 -17.51 -26.41 24.09
C LEU A 227 -15.99 -26.47 23.88
N GLN A 228 -15.49 -27.56 23.31
CA GLN A 228 -14.08 -27.69 22.95
C GLN A 228 -13.65 -26.63 21.93
N LEU A 229 -14.47 -26.38 20.91
CA LEU A 229 -14.20 -25.34 19.91
C LEU A 229 -14.15 -23.95 20.54
N ILE A 230 -15.17 -23.59 21.34
CA ILE A 230 -15.24 -22.31 22.06
C ILE A 230 -14.01 -22.12 22.96
N ASN A 231 -13.64 -23.14 23.73
CA ASN A 231 -12.44 -23.09 24.58
C ASN A 231 -11.17 -22.91 23.74
N SER A 232 -11.03 -23.63 22.62
CA SER A 232 -9.86 -23.50 21.74
C SER A 232 -9.74 -22.09 21.14
N GLU A 233 -10.85 -21.48 20.73
CA GLU A 233 -10.88 -20.12 20.19
C GLU A 233 -10.61 -19.07 21.26
N LYS A 234 -11.20 -19.23 22.46
CA LYS A 234 -10.95 -18.35 23.61
C LYS A 234 -9.47 -18.37 23.99
N MET A 235 -8.86 -19.56 24.05
CA MET A 235 -7.44 -19.70 24.35
C MET A 235 -6.55 -19.10 23.24
N LYS A 236 -6.89 -19.27 21.96
CA LYS A 236 -6.19 -18.61 20.83
C LYS A 236 -6.26 -17.09 20.93
N LYS A 237 -7.45 -16.53 21.18
CA LYS A 237 -7.65 -15.08 21.35
C LYS A 237 -6.85 -14.54 22.53
N ARG A 238 -6.85 -15.25 23.67
CA ARG A 238 -6.06 -14.89 24.85
C ARG A 238 -4.55 -14.90 24.55
N LYS A 239 -4.03 -15.96 23.94
CA LYS A 239 -2.62 -16.06 23.54
C LYS A 239 -2.21 -14.93 22.61
N LEU A 240 -3.01 -14.62 21.58
CA LEU A 240 -2.75 -13.52 20.66
C LEU A 240 -2.70 -12.16 21.37
N LYS A 241 -3.61 -11.92 22.33
CA LYS A 241 -3.61 -10.69 23.15
C LYS A 241 -2.36 -10.60 24.03
N GLU A 242 -1.97 -11.69 24.68
CA GLU A 242 -0.77 -11.77 25.51
C GLU A 242 0.51 -11.57 24.69
N GLU A 243 0.61 -12.18 23.51
CA GLU A 243 1.73 -11.96 22.58
C GLU A 243 1.82 -10.50 22.11
N ASN A 244 0.69 -9.88 21.76
CA ASN A 244 0.67 -8.47 21.36
C ASN A 244 1.12 -7.56 22.52
N LYS A 245 0.68 -7.87 23.76
CA LYS A 245 1.13 -7.14 24.96
C LYS A 245 2.64 -7.32 25.19
N ARG A 246 3.15 -8.55 25.07
CA ARG A 246 4.59 -8.85 25.21
C ARG A 246 5.43 -8.10 24.18
N LYS A 247 5.02 -8.11 22.90
CA LYS A 247 5.68 -7.36 21.82
C LYS A 247 5.70 -5.85 22.07
N ALA A 248 4.61 -5.30 22.59
CA ALA A 248 4.54 -3.88 22.94
C ALA A 248 5.52 -3.53 24.08
N VAL A 249 5.56 -4.34 25.14
CA VAL A 249 6.49 -4.16 26.26
C VAL A 249 7.95 -4.32 25.81
N GLU A 250 8.23 -5.31 24.96
CA GLU A 250 9.56 -5.53 24.40
C GLU A 250 10.02 -4.34 23.54
N ALA A 251 9.11 -3.78 22.71
CA ALA A 251 9.41 -2.59 21.92
C ALA A 251 9.72 -1.37 22.81
N GLU A 252 8.97 -1.14 23.90
CA GLU A 252 9.26 -0.06 24.85
C GLU A 252 10.60 -0.29 25.57
N ARG A 253 10.89 -1.51 26.05
CA ARG A 253 12.18 -1.85 26.66
C ARG A 253 13.36 -1.60 25.71
N VAL A 254 13.23 -1.96 24.44
CA VAL A 254 14.27 -1.71 23.44
C VAL A 254 14.49 -0.21 23.24
N LYS A 255 13.44 0.62 23.25
CA LYS A 255 13.57 2.08 23.18
C LYS A 255 14.28 2.65 24.40
N GLU A 256 13.87 2.23 25.60
CA GLU A 256 14.51 2.64 26.86
C GLU A 256 15.98 2.24 26.91
N GLU A 257 16.30 1.02 26.50
CA GLU A 257 17.68 0.54 26.44
C GLU A 257 18.52 1.35 25.44
N GLN A 258 17.95 1.73 24.28
CA GLN A 258 18.61 2.61 23.32
C GLN A 258 18.86 4.00 23.91
N LEU A 259 17.92 4.57 24.66
CA LEU A 259 18.09 5.86 25.34
C LEU A 259 19.17 5.79 26.43
N LEU A 260 19.15 4.75 27.26
CA LEU A 260 20.17 4.52 28.28
C LEU A 260 21.56 4.31 27.66
N LYS A 261 21.66 3.58 26.54
CA LYS A 261 22.92 3.42 25.79
C LYS A 261 23.44 4.76 25.26
N LYS A 262 22.57 5.62 24.72
CA LYS A 262 22.93 6.98 24.28
C LYS A 262 23.44 7.82 25.45
N ARG A 263 22.70 7.85 26.56
CA ARG A 263 23.07 8.57 27.78
C ARG A 263 24.42 8.10 28.34
N ARG A 264 24.62 6.79 28.50
CA ARG A 264 25.92 6.22 28.95
C ARG A 264 27.07 6.56 28.00
N ARG A 265 26.82 6.67 26.69
CA ARG A 265 27.82 7.08 25.70
C ARG A 265 28.21 8.55 25.87
N GLU A 266 27.26 9.42 26.15
CA GLU A 266 27.49 10.84 26.44
C GLU A 266 28.25 11.01 27.76
N GLU A 267 27.81 10.37 28.84
CA GLU A 267 28.48 10.39 30.15
C GLU A 267 29.94 9.90 30.05
N LYS A 268 30.20 8.81 29.32
CA LYS A 268 31.57 8.34 29.07
C LYS A 268 32.39 9.38 28.30
N ARG A 269 31.83 10.00 27.25
CA ARG A 269 32.52 11.04 26.47
C ARG A 269 32.87 12.24 27.34
N GLU A 270 31.97 12.68 28.21
CA GLU A 270 32.25 13.78 29.14
C GLU A 270 33.34 13.41 30.15
N LYS A 271 33.28 12.21 30.72
CA LYS A 271 34.32 11.72 31.64
C LYS A 271 35.71 11.70 30.99
N TYR A 272 35.83 11.17 29.78
CA TYR A 272 37.10 11.17 29.04
C TYR A 272 37.59 12.59 28.69
N ARG A 273 36.69 13.52 28.31
CA ARG A 273 37.06 14.93 28.09
C ARG A 273 37.56 15.61 29.36
N ALA A 274 36.95 15.33 30.52
CA ALA A 274 37.37 15.88 31.80
C ALA A 274 38.73 15.34 32.23
N GLN A 275 38.94 14.01 32.09
CA GLN A 275 40.24 13.36 32.36
C GLN A 275 41.34 13.89 31.45
N ASP A 276 41.07 14.08 30.15
CA ASP A 276 42.03 14.63 29.21
C ASP A 276 42.42 16.08 29.57
N LYS A 277 41.44 16.92 29.96
CA LYS A 277 41.72 18.27 30.48
C LYS A 277 42.56 18.26 31.77
N GLN A 278 42.29 17.34 32.69
CA GLN A 278 43.08 17.20 33.93
C GLN A 278 44.51 16.73 33.62
N ASN A 279 44.68 15.69 32.79
CA ASN A 279 45.99 15.22 32.36
C ASN A 279 46.79 16.30 31.62
N LYS A 280 46.13 17.12 30.80
CA LYS A 280 46.76 18.27 30.14
C LYS A 280 47.20 19.36 31.13
N LYS A 281 46.48 19.57 32.23
CA LYS A 281 46.90 20.48 33.31
C LYS A 281 48.09 19.91 34.07
N ILE A 282 48.07 18.63 34.44
CA ILE A 282 49.19 17.96 35.14
C ILE A 282 50.46 18.03 34.28
N ARG A 283 50.38 17.68 32.99
CA ARG A 283 51.51 17.79 32.04
C ARG A 283 52.07 19.20 31.87
N ARG A 284 51.28 20.24 32.13
CA ARG A 284 51.71 21.65 32.08
C ARG A 284 52.28 22.15 33.42
N ALA A 285 52.06 21.43 34.51
CA ALA A 285 52.60 21.75 35.82
C ALA A 285 53.90 20.99 36.10
N GLU A 286 54.11 19.83 35.44
CA GLU A 286 55.32 19.01 35.53
C GLU A 286 56.44 19.38 34.54
N GLY A 287 56.20 20.35 33.64
CA GLY A 287 57.20 20.89 32.72
C GLY A 287 57.18 22.41 32.74
#